data_AF-A0A7L5XU64-F1
#
_entry.id   AF-A0A7L5XU64-F1
#
_cell.length_a   1.000
_cell.length_b   1.000
_cell.length_c   1.000
_cell.angle_alpha   90.00
_cell.angle_beta   90.00
_cell.angle_gamma   90.00
#
_symmetry.space_group_name_H-M   'P 1'
#
loop_
_entity.id
_entity.type
_entity.pdbx_description
1 polymer ?
#
loop_
_entity_poly.entity_id
_entity_poly.type
_entity_poly.pdbx_seq_one_letter_code
_entity_poly.pdbx_strand_id
1 'polypeptide(L)'
;MIDAGAGADTIYTGAGSDLVAFGLGRGHDVAVDFQIGVDHLSLQGVSFGQLSFAAAFDANFGAGVMVSVGDSSIFLNGATLNQISASTLLG
;
A
#
# COMPACT_ATOMS: atom_id res chain seq x y z
N MET A 1 0.55 12.43 -6.64
CA MET A 1 -0.31 11.23 -6.55
C MET A 1 0.10 10.28 -7.66
N ILE A 2 0.32 9.03 -7.29
CA ILE A 2 0.70 7.92 -8.14
C ILE A 2 -0.53 7.04 -8.28
N ASP A 3 -0.93 6.79 -9.52
CA ASP A 3 -2.01 5.89 -9.85
C ASP A 3 -1.48 4.89 -10.87
N ALA A 4 -1.29 3.65 -10.44
CA ALA A 4 -0.78 2.56 -11.29
C ALA A 4 -1.87 1.98 -12.21
N GLY A 5 -3.15 2.29 -11.94
CA GLY A 5 -4.28 1.78 -12.69
C GLY A 5 -4.82 0.47 -12.12
N ALA A 6 -5.17 -0.45 -13.01
CA ALA A 6 -5.61 -1.80 -12.68
C ALA A 6 -4.57 -2.79 -13.18
N GLY A 7 -4.27 -3.83 -12.41
CA GLY A 7 -3.31 -4.84 -12.83
C GLY A 7 -2.48 -5.33 -11.65
N ALA A 8 -1.26 -5.77 -11.93
CA ALA A 8 -0.29 -6.06 -10.90
C ALA A 8 0.93 -5.18 -11.14
N ASP A 9 1.03 -4.08 -10.39
CA ASP A 9 2.00 -3.04 -10.66
C ASP A 9 3.13 -3.02 -9.62
N THR A 10 4.33 -2.69 -10.09
CA THR A 10 5.49 -2.41 -9.22
C THR A 10 5.67 -0.90 -9.14
N ILE A 11 5.47 -0.34 -7.96
CA ILE A 11 5.39 1.10 -7.70
C ILE A 11 6.65 1.54 -6.95
N TYR A 12 7.28 2.59 -7.48
CA TYR A 12 8.37 3.33 -6.83
C TYR A 12 7.87 4.74 -6.53
N THR A 13 7.79 5.07 -5.25
CA THR A 13 7.39 6.39 -4.74
C THR A 13 8.49 7.41 -4.92
N GLY A 14 9.76 6.99 -4.75
CA GLY A 14 10.90 7.87 -4.85
C GLY A 14 11.14 8.64 -3.56
N ALA A 15 11.43 9.93 -3.67
CA ALA A 15 11.74 10.78 -2.52
C ALA A 15 10.68 11.84 -2.33
N GLY A 16 10.28 12.06 -1.08
CA GLY A 16 9.25 13.05 -0.74
C GLY A 16 8.16 12.40 0.08
N SER A 17 7.02 13.08 0.17
CA SER A 17 5.78 12.53 0.73
C SER A 17 4.84 12.27 -0.43
N ASP A 18 4.69 11.00 -0.80
CA ASP A 18 3.91 10.60 -1.96
C ASP A 18 2.54 10.05 -1.59
N LEU A 19 1.61 10.16 -2.54
CA LEU A 19 0.25 9.63 -2.40
C LEU A 19 0.04 8.53 -3.42
N VAL A 20 -0.21 7.29 -2.98
CA VAL A 20 -0.47 6.13 -3.86
C VAL A 20 -1.96 5.79 -3.85
N ALA A 21 -2.60 5.79 -5.00
CA ALA A 21 -4.02 5.46 -5.12
C ALA A 21 -4.25 3.97 -4.79
N PHE A 22 -5.16 3.69 -3.86
CA PHE A 22 -5.51 2.33 -3.48
C PHE A 22 -7.03 2.18 -3.27
N GLY A 23 -7.61 1.08 -3.72
CA GLY A 23 -9.06 0.85 -3.61
C GLY A 23 -9.50 -0.37 -4.40
N LEU A 24 -10.82 -0.55 -4.54
CA LEU A 24 -11.39 -1.66 -5.28
C LEU A 24 -11.07 -1.57 -6.78
N GLY A 25 -10.80 -2.73 -7.39
CA GLY A 25 -10.59 -2.86 -8.83
C GLY A 25 -9.22 -2.38 -9.34
N ARG A 26 -8.27 -2.09 -8.43
CA ARG A 26 -6.90 -1.70 -8.80
C ARG A 26 -5.94 -2.89 -8.96
N GLY A 27 -6.33 -4.06 -8.45
CA GLY A 27 -5.55 -5.30 -8.61
C GLY A 27 -4.51 -5.47 -7.50
N HIS A 28 -3.33 -6.00 -7.82
CA HIS A 28 -2.35 -6.54 -6.87
C HIS A 28 -0.97 -5.90 -7.01
N ASP A 29 -0.75 -4.83 -6.25
CA ASP A 29 0.42 -3.97 -6.41
C ASP A 29 1.52 -4.27 -5.39
N VAL A 30 2.73 -3.81 -5.69
CA VAL A 30 3.89 -3.82 -4.80
C VAL A 30 4.50 -2.43 -4.76
N ALA A 31 4.48 -1.78 -3.60
CA ALA A 31 5.20 -0.54 -3.36
C ALA A 31 6.58 -0.86 -2.78
N VAL A 32 7.63 -0.62 -3.58
CA VAL A 32 8.99 -1.14 -3.34
C VAL A 32 9.76 -0.33 -2.29
N ASP A 33 9.55 0.98 -2.27
CA ASP A 33 10.29 1.95 -1.45
C ASP A 33 9.39 2.79 -0.53
N PHE A 34 8.12 2.37 -0.35
CA PHE A 34 7.13 3.10 0.44
C PHE A 34 7.57 3.30 1.90
N GLN A 35 7.59 4.56 2.34
CA GLN A 35 8.02 4.97 3.66
C GLN A 35 6.81 5.23 4.57
N ILE A 36 6.53 4.32 5.50
CA ILE A 36 5.41 4.49 6.44
C ILE A 36 5.55 5.79 7.24
N GLY A 37 4.48 6.61 7.26
CA GLY A 37 4.44 7.91 7.95
C GLY A 37 5.07 9.06 7.15
N VAL A 38 5.58 8.79 5.95
CA VAL A 38 6.04 9.80 4.99
C VAL A 38 5.20 9.71 3.72
N ASP A 39 5.07 8.51 3.18
CA ASP A 39 4.16 8.19 2.08
C ASP A 39 2.79 7.75 2.61
N HIS A 40 1.78 7.98 1.79
CA HIS A 40 0.39 7.77 2.15
C HIS A 40 -0.39 7.05 1.04
N LEU A 41 -1.36 6.24 1.44
CA LEU A 41 -2.37 5.71 0.54
C LEU A 41 -3.53 6.72 0.41
N SER A 42 -3.95 6.95 -0.82
CA SER A 42 -5.17 7.68 -1.15
C SER A 42 -6.29 6.69 -1.44
N LEU A 43 -7.20 6.51 -0.48
CA LEU A 43 -8.28 5.52 -0.58
C LEU A 43 -9.35 5.95 -1.58
N GLN A 44 -9.59 5.09 -2.57
CA GLN A 44 -10.56 5.32 -3.65
C GLN A 44 -11.81 4.48 -3.41
N GLY A 45 -12.90 5.12 -3.00
CA GLY A 45 -14.20 4.47 -2.80
C GLY A 45 -14.26 3.47 -1.63
N VAL A 46 -13.24 3.47 -0.75
CA VAL A 46 -13.16 2.63 0.45
C VAL A 46 -12.71 3.47 1.64
N SER A 47 -13.00 2.98 2.85
CA SER A 47 -12.56 3.57 4.11
C SER A 47 -11.50 2.72 4.79
N PHE A 48 -10.70 3.31 5.67
CA PHE A 48 -9.65 2.61 6.42
C PHE A 48 -10.17 1.37 7.16
N GLY A 49 -11.39 1.44 7.73
CA GLY A 49 -11.98 0.34 8.47
C GLY A 49 -12.39 -0.87 7.63
N GLN A 50 -12.38 -0.74 6.30
CA GLN A 50 -12.62 -1.84 5.36
C GLN A 50 -11.33 -2.55 4.94
N LEU A 51 -10.17 -1.98 5.29
CA LEU A 51 -8.87 -2.54 4.93
C LEU A 51 -8.51 -3.68 5.88
N SER A 52 -7.92 -4.72 5.31
CA SER A 52 -7.25 -5.80 6.03
C SER A 52 -5.74 -5.59 5.96
N PHE A 53 -5.06 -5.97 7.04
CA PHE A 53 -3.61 -5.85 7.16
C PHE A 53 -3.02 -7.18 7.62
N ALA A 54 -2.01 -7.66 6.91
CA ALA A 54 -1.31 -8.89 7.27
C ALA A 54 0.19 -8.73 7.04
N ALA A 55 1.00 -9.26 7.96
CA ALA A 55 2.41 -9.48 7.67
C ALA A 55 2.51 -10.46 6.50
N ALA A 56 3.32 -10.10 5.50
CA ALA A 56 3.46 -10.86 4.28
C ALA A 56 4.93 -10.97 3.88
N PHE A 57 5.22 -11.95 3.03
CA PHE A 57 6.54 -12.14 2.44
C PHE A 57 6.39 -12.20 0.93
N ASP A 58 7.10 -11.33 0.22
CA ASP A 58 7.26 -11.37 -1.22
C ASP A 58 8.63 -11.97 -1.57
N ALA A 59 8.68 -12.83 -2.59
CA ALA A 59 9.89 -13.55 -2.95
C ALA A 59 11.03 -12.64 -3.47
N ASN A 60 10.70 -11.48 -4.05
CA ASN A 60 11.65 -10.54 -4.62
C ASN A 60 11.99 -9.40 -3.65
N PHE A 61 11.03 -9.00 -2.82
CA PHE A 61 11.16 -7.82 -1.96
C PHE A 61 11.34 -8.15 -0.47
N GLY A 62 11.06 -9.39 -0.05
CA GLY A 62 11.25 -9.83 1.32
C GLY A 62 10.01 -9.59 2.20
N ALA A 63 10.23 -9.26 3.47
CA ALA A 63 9.14 -9.08 4.42
C ALA A 63 8.48 -7.69 4.30
N GLY A 64 7.18 -7.62 4.53
CA GLY A 64 6.43 -6.39 4.50
C GLY A 64 5.02 -6.56 5.05
N VAL A 65 4.15 -5.60 4.73
CA VAL A 65 2.71 -5.67 5.06
C VAL A 65 1.90 -5.69 3.78
N MET A 66 1.01 -6.66 3.67
CA MET A 66 -0.06 -6.65 2.67
C MET A 66 -1.25 -5.85 3.21
N VAL A 67 -1.66 -4.83 2.48
CA VAL A 67 -2.92 -4.10 2.67
C VAL A 67 -3.91 -4.61 1.63
N SER A 68 -5.13 -4.98 2.02
CA SER A 68 -6.11 -5.56 1.09
C SER A 68 -7.54 -5.11 1.36
N VAL A 69 -8.33 -5.03 0.27
CA VAL A 69 -9.76 -4.74 0.30
C VAL A 69 -10.44 -5.41 -0.90
N GLY A 70 -11.41 -6.29 -0.64
CA GLY A 70 -11.99 -7.14 -1.69
C GLY A 70 -10.91 -7.94 -2.41
N ASP A 71 -10.90 -7.87 -3.74
CA ASP A 71 -9.90 -8.53 -4.60
C ASP A 71 -8.67 -7.66 -4.88
N SER A 72 -8.53 -6.49 -4.24
CA SER A 72 -7.39 -5.58 -4.45
C SER A 72 -6.43 -5.61 -3.27
N SER A 73 -5.13 -5.50 -3.56
CA SER A 73 -4.08 -5.53 -2.55
C SER A 73 -2.87 -4.69 -2.95
N ILE A 74 -2.17 -4.14 -1.96
CA ILE A 74 -0.87 -3.52 -2.14
C ILE A 74 0.10 -4.02 -1.06
N PHE A 75 1.24 -4.55 -1.49
CA PHE A 75 2.33 -4.95 -0.61
C PHE A 75 3.24 -3.76 -0.34
N LEU A 76 3.37 -3.38 0.93
CA LEU A 76 4.26 -2.34 1.40
C LEU A 76 5.57 -2.99 1.86
N ASN A 77 6.58 -2.91 1.00
CA ASN A 77 7.88 -3.54 1.25
C ASN A 77 8.55 -2.96 2.51
N GLY A 78 9.12 -3.83 3.35
CA GLY A 78 9.84 -3.45 4.56
C GLY A 78 8.97 -2.92 5.71
N ALA A 79 7.66 -2.74 5.48
CA ALA A 79 6.73 -2.31 6.50
C ALA A 79 6.48 -3.42 7.54
N THR A 80 6.11 -3.00 8.75
CA THR A 80 5.74 -3.89 9.86
C THR A 80 4.38 -3.51 10.42
N LEU A 81 3.61 -4.49 10.90
CA LEU A 81 2.22 -4.27 11.33
C LEU A 81 2.07 -3.23 12.45
N ASN A 82 3.06 -3.08 13.33
CA ASN A 82 3.07 -2.07 14.39
C ASN A 82 3.23 -0.62 13.87
N GLN A 83 3.64 -0.43 12.61
CA GLN A 83 3.71 0.89 11.98
C GLN A 83 2.38 1.28 11.30
N ILE A 84 1.43 0.36 11.17
CA ILE A 84 0.20 0.55 10.39
C ILE A 84 -0.91 1.13 11.27
N SER A 85 -1.37 2.32 10.90
CA SER A 85 -2.51 3.00 11.51
C SER A 85 -3.09 3.99 10.50
N ALA A 86 -4.32 4.46 10.71
CA ALA A 86 -4.90 5.47 9.83
C ALA A 86 -4.00 6.71 9.71
N SER A 87 -3.41 7.17 10.82
CA SER A 87 -2.54 8.36 10.85
C SER A 87 -1.19 8.18 10.18
N THR A 88 -0.69 6.95 10.06
CA THR A 88 0.59 6.69 9.38
C THR A 88 0.39 6.33 7.92
N LEU A 89 -0.76 5.78 7.56
CA LEU A 89 -1.06 5.31 6.21
C LEU A 89 -1.85 6.32 5.38
N LEU A 90 -2.71 7.14 5.98
CA LEU A 90 -3.59 8.08 5.29
C LEU A 90 -3.20 9.49 5.72
N GLY A 91 -2.69 10.28 4.78
CA GLY A 91 -2.34 11.68 5.02
C GLY A 91 -3.55 12.57 5.32
#